data_AF-A0AA95HKH4-F1
#
_entry.id   AF-A0AA95HKH4-F1
#
_cell.length_a   1.000
_cell.length_b   1.000
_cell.length_c   1.000
_cell.angle_alpha   90.00
_cell.angle_beta   90.00
_cell.angle_gamma   90.00
#
_symmetry.space_group_name_H-M   'P 1'
#
loop_
_entity.id
_entity.type
_entity.pdbx_description
1 polymer ?
#
loop_
_entity_poly.entity_id
_entity_poly.type
_entity_poly.pdbx_seq_one_letter_code
_entity_poly.pdbx_strand_id
1 'polypeptide(L)'
;MAKLFGVSGGWRISEENFIKNNITWLDNLKVRGSWGEAGNLSSIGNYESFATIGTGTTIFGTTPGLANTAWIGGIIDTSRTWERVETTNIGLDFGVLGNRLSGSFEYYWRKNKGMLMSITYPKVLGASAPATNSGTYKAEGWELALNWQDRINEDWSYNIGFILADAKTEIASYEGAISKKAGVNKIVEGYPMNSLWVYKTDGLFQNQSEVDAYYSQMTGNVSGSKLTSVKQGTDNALTPGSVRRVDLNGDKDITIDDLYYFGDMAPHYTFGINLGLTYKGIDFSAFFQGLDSNIIFAVAKWDVLSGQDGQIQMVTS
;
A
#
# COMPACT_ATOMS: atom_id res chain seq x y z
N MET A 1 -10.81 -4.16 30.34
CA MET A 1 -11.83 -3.68 29.38
C MET A 1 -11.28 -2.42 28.72
N ALA A 2 -11.05 -2.44 27.40
CA ALA A 2 -10.56 -1.26 26.70
C ALA A 2 -11.68 -0.21 26.63
N LYS A 3 -11.40 1.03 27.03
CA LYS A 3 -12.33 2.14 26.86
C LYS A 3 -12.03 2.81 25.51
N LEU A 4 -13.04 2.82 24.65
CA LEU A 4 -13.02 3.44 23.33
C LEU A 4 -13.95 4.66 23.37
N PHE A 5 -13.58 5.75 22.74
CA PHE A 5 -14.32 7.00 22.76
C PHE A 5 -14.54 7.53 21.34
N GLY A 6 -15.57 8.35 21.17
CA GLY A 6 -15.80 9.06 19.92
C GLY A 6 -16.69 10.27 20.13
N VAL A 7 -16.50 11.26 19.27
CA VAL A 7 -17.28 12.48 19.22
C VAL A 7 -17.45 12.89 17.76
N SER A 8 -18.64 13.36 17.41
CA SER A 8 -18.91 13.92 16.10
C SER A 8 -19.80 15.14 16.23
N GLY A 9 -19.67 16.05 15.28
CA GLY A 9 -20.45 17.28 15.21
C GLY A 9 -20.63 17.71 13.77
N GLY A 10 -21.67 18.49 13.52
CA GLY A 10 -21.90 19.09 12.22
C GLY A 10 -22.64 20.40 12.35
N TRP A 11 -22.30 21.33 11.48
CA TRP A 11 -22.90 22.65 11.42
C TRP A 11 -23.47 22.89 10.03
N ARG A 12 -24.77 23.11 9.96
CA ARG A 12 -25.48 23.40 8.71
C ARG A 12 -25.51 24.91 8.49
N ILE A 13 -24.47 25.39 7.83
CA ILE A 13 -24.24 26.81 7.56
C ILE A 13 -25.35 27.40 6.68
N SER A 14 -25.97 26.60 5.80
CA SER A 14 -27.07 27.07 4.93
C SER A 14 -28.35 27.47 5.69
N GLU A 15 -28.52 27.04 6.94
CA GLU A 15 -29.67 27.46 7.77
C GLU A 15 -29.40 28.75 8.56
N GLU A 16 -28.17 29.26 8.55
CA GLU A 16 -27.84 30.51 9.21
C GLU A 16 -28.50 31.70 8.48
N ASN A 17 -29.07 32.63 9.25
CA ASN A 17 -29.84 33.77 8.72
C ASN A 17 -29.06 34.60 7.67
N PHE A 18 -27.74 34.69 7.81
CA PHE A 18 -26.88 35.45 6.88
C PHE A 18 -26.65 34.74 5.54
N ILE A 19 -26.85 33.42 5.45
CA ILE A 19 -26.81 32.66 4.20
C ILE A 19 -28.21 32.52 3.63
N LYS A 20 -29.12 31.99 4.45
CA LYS A 20 -30.49 31.63 4.05
C LYS A 20 -31.26 32.78 3.39
N ASN A 21 -31.05 34.01 3.88
CA ASN A 21 -31.77 35.18 3.38
C ASN A 21 -31.05 35.91 2.23
N ASN A 22 -29.77 35.64 2.00
CA ASN A 22 -28.94 36.42 1.07
C ASN A 22 -28.41 35.61 -0.12
N ILE A 23 -28.40 34.27 -0.02
CA ILE A 23 -27.80 33.38 -1.02
C ILE A 23 -28.87 32.40 -1.51
N THR A 24 -29.44 32.69 -2.68
CA THR A 24 -30.54 31.91 -3.27
C THR A 24 -30.09 30.73 -4.14
N TRP A 25 -28.82 30.71 -4.56
CA TRP A 25 -28.26 29.63 -5.39
C TRP A 25 -27.73 28.45 -4.56
N LEU A 26 -27.63 28.60 -3.24
CA LEU A 26 -27.10 27.61 -2.30
C LEU A 26 -28.24 26.95 -1.54
N ASP A 27 -28.53 25.69 -1.85
CA ASP A 27 -29.60 24.92 -1.22
C ASP A 27 -29.16 24.30 0.11
N ASN A 28 -27.90 23.83 0.16
CA ASN A 28 -27.35 23.20 1.33
C ASN A 28 -25.84 23.46 1.44
N LEU A 29 -25.39 23.71 2.67
CA LEU A 29 -23.99 23.75 3.04
C LEU A 29 -23.85 23.24 4.46
N LYS A 30 -23.12 22.16 4.64
CA LYS A 30 -22.87 21.56 5.94
C LYS A 30 -21.40 21.19 6.06
N VAL A 31 -20.80 21.59 7.17
CA VAL A 31 -19.48 21.10 7.58
C VAL A 31 -19.68 20.08 8.69
N ARG A 32 -18.96 18.98 8.62
CA ARG A 32 -19.01 17.89 9.61
C ARG A 32 -17.60 17.49 10.02
N GLY A 33 -17.45 17.11 11.28
CA GLY A 33 -16.19 16.64 11.84
C GLY A 33 -16.46 15.48 12.79
N SER A 34 -15.60 14.48 12.77
CA SER A 34 -15.64 13.37 13.71
C SER A 34 -14.25 12.93 14.13
N TRP A 35 -14.17 12.44 15.36
CA TRP A 35 -13.03 11.72 15.89
C TRP A 35 -13.55 10.50 16.64
N GLY A 36 -12.93 9.34 16.45
CA GLY A 36 -13.31 8.15 17.20
C GLY A 36 -12.23 7.08 17.22
N GLU A 37 -12.28 6.24 18.25
CA GLU A 37 -11.38 5.11 18.43
C GLU A 37 -12.17 3.80 18.30
N ALA A 38 -11.64 2.85 17.53
CA ALA A 38 -12.16 1.51 17.40
C ALA A 38 -11.07 0.47 17.73
N GLY A 39 -11.46 -0.64 18.36
CA GLY A 39 -10.57 -1.78 18.57
C GLY A 39 -10.55 -2.69 17.34
N ASN A 40 -9.37 -3.17 16.95
CA ASN A 40 -9.22 -4.19 15.89
C ASN A 40 -8.76 -5.54 16.48
N LEU A 41 -9.46 -6.63 16.08
CA LEU A 41 -9.20 -8.02 16.51
C LEU A 41 -8.65 -8.92 15.41
N SER A 42 -8.61 -8.47 14.16
CA SER A 42 -8.33 -9.37 13.03
C SER A 42 -6.99 -10.11 13.14
N SER A 43 -6.05 -9.54 13.91
CA SER A 43 -4.71 -10.08 14.17
C SER A 43 -4.59 -10.99 15.41
N ILE A 44 -5.68 -11.27 16.14
CA ILE A 44 -5.68 -12.13 17.34
C ILE A 44 -6.48 -13.41 17.07
N GLY A 45 -5.78 -14.54 16.93
CA GLY A 45 -6.38 -15.86 16.77
C GLY A 45 -6.94 -16.46 18.06
N ASN A 46 -7.67 -17.58 17.93
CA ASN A 46 -8.14 -18.34 19.07
C ASN A 46 -6.96 -18.96 19.84
N TYR A 47 -7.06 -18.99 21.17
CA TYR A 47 -6.08 -19.64 22.06
C TYR A 47 -4.66 -19.05 22.06
N GLU A 48 -4.46 -17.81 21.60
CA GLU A 48 -3.13 -17.16 21.61
C GLU A 48 -2.57 -16.90 23.02
N SER A 49 -3.38 -17.09 24.06
CA SER A 49 -2.93 -17.12 25.46
C SER A 49 -2.30 -18.45 25.89
N PHE A 50 -2.32 -19.48 25.05
CA PHE A 50 -1.80 -20.82 25.34
C PHE A 50 -0.71 -21.22 24.35
N ALA A 51 0.36 -21.84 24.87
CA ALA A 51 1.34 -22.50 24.01
C ALA A 51 0.71 -23.78 23.45
N THR A 52 0.47 -23.81 22.15
CA THR A 52 -0.08 -24.98 21.46
C THR A 52 1.04 -25.95 21.07
N ILE A 53 0.70 -27.22 20.87
CA ILE A 53 1.62 -28.23 20.32
C ILE A 53 1.16 -28.52 18.88
N GLY A 54 2.05 -28.26 17.93
CA GLY A 54 1.90 -28.72 16.55
C GLY A 54 2.35 -30.16 16.42
N THR A 55 1.68 -30.93 15.58
CA THR A 55 2.04 -32.33 15.27
C THR A 55 2.17 -32.51 13.77
N GLY A 56 3.09 -33.36 13.34
CA GLY A 56 3.32 -33.63 11.93
C GLY A 56 4.28 -34.79 11.73
N THR A 57 4.89 -34.88 10.56
CA THR A 57 5.86 -35.92 10.23
C THR A 57 7.16 -35.33 9.71
N THR A 58 8.28 -35.94 10.07
CA THR A 58 9.60 -35.60 9.51
C THR A 58 10.37 -36.87 9.17
N ILE A 59 11.37 -36.75 8.30
CA ILE A 59 12.29 -37.85 8.02
C ILE A 59 13.41 -37.79 9.04
N PHE A 60 13.60 -38.85 9.81
CA PHE A 60 14.58 -38.88 10.89
C PHE A 60 15.32 -40.23 10.93
N GLY A 61 16.51 -40.24 11.54
CA GLY A 61 17.34 -41.44 11.70
C GLY A 61 18.43 -41.62 10.63
N THR A 62 19.34 -42.58 10.87
CA THR A 62 20.42 -42.94 9.95
C THR A 62 19.94 -43.74 8.73
N THR A 63 18.83 -44.47 8.89
CA THR A 63 18.04 -45.02 7.80
C THR A 63 16.79 -44.16 7.67
N PRO A 64 16.65 -43.36 6.59
CA PRO A 64 15.57 -42.40 6.46
C PRO A 64 14.19 -43.06 6.59
N GLY A 65 13.47 -42.72 7.66
CA GLY A 65 12.11 -43.19 7.92
C GLY A 65 11.20 -42.03 8.31
N LEU A 66 9.93 -42.10 7.88
CA LEU A 66 8.93 -41.10 8.26
C LEU A 66 8.54 -41.32 9.73
N ALA A 67 8.78 -40.32 10.58
CA ALA A 67 8.48 -40.36 12.00
C ALA A 67 7.45 -39.28 12.36
N ASN A 68 6.56 -39.60 13.30
CA ASN A 68 5.70 -38.59 13.91
C ASN A 68 6.55 -37.62 14.75
N THR A 69 6.22 -36.35 14.66
CA THR A 69 6.90 -35.27 15.36
C THR A 69 5.88 -34.37 16.04
N ALA A 70 6.34 -33.74 17.13
CA ALA A 70 5.63 -32.68 17.80
C ALA A 70 6.59 -31.52 18.04
N TRP A 71 6.09 -30.30 17.95
CA TRP A 71 6.85 -29.08 18.22
C TRP A 71 5.97 -28.04 18.90
N ILE A 72 6.61 -27.08 19.56
CA ILE A 72 5.90 -25.94 20.17
C ILE A 72 5.37 -25.05 19.03
N GLY A 73 4.06 -24.84 18.99
CA GLY A 73 3.38 -24.09 17.93
C GLY A 73 3.73 -22.60 17.90
N GLY A 74 4.16 -22.03 19.03
CA GLY A 74 4.62 -20.65 19.15
C GLY A 74 4.84 -20.24 20.60
N ILE A 75 5.62 -19.17 20.80
CA ILE A 75 5.79 -18.53 22.11
C ILE A 75 4.55 -17.66 22.39
N ILE A 76 4.12 -17.59 23.65
CA ILE A 76 3.01 -16.74 24.10
C ILE A 76 3.50 -15.37 24.56
N ASP A 77 2.70 -14.33 24.32
CA ASP A 77 2.88 -13.01 24.93
C ASP A 77 1.60 -12.62 25.68
N THR A 78 1.72 -12.43 26.99
CA THR A 78 0.62 -12.06 27.88
C THR A 78 0.40 -10.56 28.01
N SER A 79 1.29 -9.75 27.44
CA SER A 79 1.23 -8.28 27.48
C SER A 79 0.41 -7.64 26.35
N ARG A 80 -0.05 -8.46 25.39
CA ARG A 80 -0.77 -7.99 24.21
C ARG A 80 -2.06 -7.26 24.56
N THR A 81 -2.30 -6.22 23.80
CA THR A 81 -3.50 -5.40 23.87
C THR A 81 -4.18 -5.31 22.50
N TRP A 82 -5.40 -4.80 22.49
CA TRP A 82 -6.12 -4.52 21.26
C TRP A 82 -5.39 -3.47 20.43
N GLU A 83 -5.34 -3.69 19.12
CA GLU A 83 -5.00 -2.63 18.17
C GLU A 83 -6.03 -1.50 18.30
N ARG A 84 -5.58 -0.26 18.43
CA ARG A 84 -6.46 0.92 18.56
C ARG A 84 -6.39 1.77 17.30
N VAL A 85 -7.48 1.82 16.56
CA VAL A 85 -7.60 2.61 15.34
C VAL A 85 -8.31 3.92 15.65
N GLU A 86 -7.54 5.00 15.71
CA GLU A 86 -8.06 6.36 15.80
C GLU A 86 -8.39 6.86 14.40
N THR A 87 -9.61 7.34 14.19
CA THR A 87 -10.07 7.94 12.94
C THR A 87 -10.54 9.35 13.18
N THR A 88 -9.97 10.29 12.42
CA THR A 88 -10.44 11.67 12.32
C THR A 88 -10.98 11.87 10.90
N ASN A 89 -12.11 12.54 10.75
CA ASN A 89 -12.71 12.86 9.45
C ASN A 89 -13.26 14.27 9.48
N ILE A 90 -13.02 15.03 8.42
CA ILE A 90 -13.66 16.31 8.14
C ILE A 90 -14.38 16.17 6.81
N GLY A 91 -15.64 16.57 6.77
CA GLY A 91 -16.48 16.52 5.59
C GLY A 91 -17.15 17.86 5.31
N LEU A 92 -17.31 18.14 4.03
CA LEU A 92 -18.10 19.24 3.51
C LEU A 92 -19.19 18.64 2.61
N ASP A 93 -20.45 18.88 2.94
CA ASP A 93 -21.59 18.51 2.10
C ASP A 93 -22.20 19.78 1.50
N PHE A 94 -22.51 19.78 0.21
CA PHE A 94 -23.12 20.93 -0.46
C PHE A 94 -24.19 20.53 -1.49
N GLY A 95 -25.10 21.46 -1.74
CA GLY A 95 -26.12 21.39 -2.78
C GLY A 95 -26.40 22.79 -3.30
N VAL A 96 -26.42 22.95 -4.62
CA VAL A 96 -26.63 24.23 -5.31
C VAL A 96 -27.56 24.06 -6.51
N LEU A 97 -28.12 25.17 -6.98
CA LEU A 97 -28.96 25.26 -8.17
C LEU A 97 -30.23 24.40 -8.08
N GLY A 98 -30.90 24.38 -6.92
CA GLY A 98 -32.06 23.53 -6.68
C GLY A 98 -31.66 22.06 -6.45
N ASN A 99 -30.49 21.83 -5.86
CA ASN A 99 -29.85 20.51 -5.73
C ASN A 99 -29.60 19.79 -7.07
N ARG A 100 -29.52 20.53 -8.18
CA ARG A 100 -29.10 19.98 -9.47
C ARG A 100 -27.64 19.57 -9.41
N LEU A 101 -26.79 20.37 -8.77
CA LEU A 101 -25.43 19.98 -8.42
C LEU A 101 -25.36 19.76 -6.91
N SER A 102 -24.92 18.58 -6.51
CA SER A 102 -24.71 18.21 -5.12
C SER A 102 -23.43 17.43 -4.97
N GLY A 103 -22.87 17.39 -3.77
CA GLY A 103 -21.66 16.63 -3.54
C GLY A 103 -21.18 16.65 -2.10
N SER A 104 -20.15 15.85 -1.87
CA SER A 104 -19.38 15.86 -0.64
C SER A 104 -17.89 15.84 -0.94
N PHE A 105 -17.13 16.49 -0.09
CA PHE A 105 -15.68 16.34 -0.01
C PHE A 105 -15.32 15.90 1.40
N GLU A 106 -14.55 14.84 1.52
CA GLU A 106 -14.08 14.30 2.79
C GLU A 106 -12.57 14.23 2.81
N TYR A 107 -11.99 14.50 3.96
CA TYR A 107 -10.60 14.24 4.25
C TYR A 107 -10.51 13.51 5.58
N TYR A 108 -9.79 12.39 5.60
CA TYR A 108 -9.69 11.53 6.75
C TYR A 108 -8.24 11.17 7.06
N TRP A 109 -8.01 10.91 8.33
CA TRP A 109 -6.75 10.39 8.85
C TRP A 109 -7.06 9.26 9.82
N ARG A 110 -6.37 8.14 9.64
CA ARG A 110 -6.48 6.95 10.45
C ARG A 110 -5.12 6.62 11.01
N LYS A 111 -5.05 6.31 12.31
CA LYS A 111 -3.84 5.88 12.99
C LYS A 111 -4.14 4.61 13.77
N ASN A 112 -3.60 3.49 13.32
CA ASN A 112 -3.60 2.23 14.05
C ASN A 112 -2.39 2.21 15.00
N LYS A 113 -2.64 2.40 16.29
CA LYS A 113 -1.65 2.35 17.36
C LYS A 113 -1.57 0.93 17.92
N GLY A 114 -0.34 0.44 18.04
CA GLY A 114 -0.09 -0.90 18.57
C GLY A 114 -0.56 -1.98 17.60
N MET A 115 -0.36 -1.78 16.30
CA MET A 115 -0.59 -2.80 15.28
C MET A 115 0.16 -4.08 15.66
N LEU A 116 -0.53 -5.21 15.65
CA LEU A 116 0.04 -6.49 16.03
C LEU A 116 0.92 -7.02 14.91
N MET A 117 2.21 -7.14 15.21
CA MET A 117 3.23 -7.49 14.24
C MET A 117 4.08 -8.62 14.80
N SER A 118 4.32 -9.65 13.98
CA SER A 118 5.31 -10.66 14.31
C SER A 118 6.71 -10.07 14.13
N ILE A 119 7.49 -10.07 15.21
CA ILE A 119 8.91 -9.72 15.15
C ILE A 119 9.70 -10.99 14.82
N THR A 120 10.71 -10.88 13.95
CA THR A 120 11.60 -12.01 13.69
C THR A 120 12.65 -12.10 14.79
N TYR A 121 12.63 -13.18 15.57
CA TYR A 121 13.69 -13.48 16.53
C TYR A 121 14.71 -14.51 15.97
N PRO A 122 15.92 -14.61 16.56
CA PRO A 122 16.92 -15.59 16.15
C PRO A 122 16.40 -17.03 16.19
N LYS A 123 16.72 -17.82 15.15
CA LYS A 123 16.26 -19.22 15.00
C LYS A 123 16.65 -20.15 16.16
N VAL A 124 17.67 -19.79 16.96
CA VAL A 124 18.08 -20.52 18.16
C VAL A 124 16.95 -20.68 19.20
N LEU A 125 15.94 -19.80 19.16
CA LEU A 125 14.77 -19.88 20.04
C LEU A 125 13.89 -21.12 19.77
N GLY A 126 14.00 -21.76 18.61
CA GLY A 126 13.32 -23.03 18.32
C GLY A 126 11.79 -22.97 18.20
N ALA A 127 11.19 -21.78 18.27
CA ALA A 127 9.76 -21.55 18.14
C ALA A 127 9.47 -20.20 17.45
N SER A 128 8.27 -20.06 16.90
CA SER A 128 7.80 -18.82 16.30
C SER A 128 7.53 -17.75 17.36
N ALA A 129 7.94 -16.52 17.08
CA ALA A 129 7.66 -15.34 17.88
C ALA A 129 6.16 -15.04 17.96
N PRO A 130 5.63 -14.55 19.09
CA PRO A 130 4.28 -13.99 19.13
C PRO A 130 4.23 -12.69 18.32
N ALA A 131 3.04 -12.37 17.80
CA ALA A 131 2.78 -11.00 17.35
C ALA A 131 2.65 -10.08 18.57
N THR A 132 3.32 -8.94 18.55
CA THR A 132 3.33 -7.95 19.64
C THR A 132 2.82 -6.61 19.15
N ASN A 133 2.38 -5.70 20.04
CA ASN A 133 1.87 -4.36 19.68
C ASN A 133 3.01 -3.41 19.26
N SER A 134 3.73 -3.80 18.20
CA SER A 134 5.06 -3.29 17.86
C SER A 134 5.08 -2.49 16.55
N GLY A 135 3.91 -2.08 16.06
CA GLY A 135 3.77 -1.26 14.86
C GLY A 135 2.85 -0.05 15.05
N THR A 136 3.17 1.04 14.38
CA THR A 136 2.21 2.14 14.14
C THR A 136 1.98 2.27 12.65
N TYR A 137 0.71 2.20 12.24
CA TYR A 137 0.31 2.38 10.85
C TYR A 137 -0.58 3.61 10.72
N LYS A 138 -0.34 4.42 9.69
CA LYS A 138 -1.14 5.58 9.35
C LYS A 138 -1.74 5.39 7.97
N ALA A 139 -2.95 5.89 7.77
CA ALA A 139 -3.54 6.08 6.45
C ALA A 139 -4.25 7.42 6.42
N GLU A 140 -4.07 8.18 5.35
CA GLU A 140 -4.77 9.44 5.13
C GLU A 140 -5.27 9.49 3.69
N GLY A 141 -6.42 10.12 3.48
CA GLY A 141 -7.01 10.13 2.16
C GLY A 141 -8.14 11.13 2.05
N TRP A 142 -8.52 11.41 0.82
CA TRP A 142 -9.64 12.26 0.50
C TRP A 142 -10.60 11.55 -0.45
N GLU A 143 -11.87 11.95 -0.37
CA GLU A 143 -12.94 11.45 -1.22
C GLU A 143 -13.77 12.63 -1.70
N LEU A 144 -13.95 12.73 -3.01
CA LEU A 144 -14.82 13.68 -3.67
C LEU A 144 -15.98 12.90 -4.30
N ALA A 145 -17.20 13.26 -3.96
CA ALA A 145 -18.40 12.80 -4.64
C ALA A 145 -19.14 14.00 -5.21
N LEU A 146 -19.45 13.95 -6.49
CA LEU A 146 -20.25 14.94 -7.21
C LEU A 146 -21.42 14.24 -7.88
N ASN A 147 -22.57 14.89 -7.85
CA ASN A 147 -23.76 14.42 -8.53
C ASN A 147 -24.43 15.61 -9.22
N TRP A 148 -24.59 15.49 -10.53
CA TRP A 148 -25.43 16.35 -11.33
C TRP A 148 -26.72 15.61 -11.68
N GLN A 149 -27.87 16.23 -11.44
CA GLN A 149 -29.16 15.69 -11.83
C GLN A 149 -30.05 16.79 -12.38
N ASP A 150 -30.78 16.47 -13.43
CA ASP A 150 -31.63 17.45 -14.10
C ASP A 150 -32.80 16.80 -14.82
N ARG A 151 -33.88 17.58 -14.94
CA ARG A 151 -35.06 17.21 -15.71
C ARG A 151 -35.30 18.29 -16.76
N ILE A 152 -35.08 17.94 -18.02
CA ILE A 152 -35.25 18.87 -19.15
C ILE A 152 -36.74 19.15 -19.37
N ASN A 153 -37.58 18.11 -19.30
CA ASN A 153 -39.03 18.18 -19.41
C ASN A 153 -39.69 16.91 -18.83
N GLU A 154 -41.00 16.74 -19.00
CA GLU A 154 -41.75 15.57 -18.51
C GLU A 154 -41.25 14.24 -19.07
N ASP A 155 -40.67 14.26 -20.27
CA ASP A 155 -40.21 13.08 -21.00
C ASP A 155 -38.74 12.76 -20.73
N TRP A 156 -37.90 13.76 -20.41
CA TRP A 156 -36.44 13.64 -20.35
C TRP A 156 -35.87 14.05 -19.00
N SER A 157 -35.17 13.13 -18.34
CA SER A 157 -34.30 13.42 -17.18
C SER A 157 -32.99 12.66 -17.25
N TYR A 158 -31.93 13.23 -16.69
CA TYR A 158 -30.61 12.60 -16.67
C TYR A 158 -29.88 12.88 -15.35
N ASN A 159 -28.92 12.02 -15.04
CA ASN A 159 -28.01 12.21 -13.93
C ASN A 159 -26.59 11.75 -14.30
N ILE A 160 -25.61 12.40 -13.67
CA ILE A 160 -24.20 12.12 -13.80
C ILE A 160 -23.62 12.14 -12.38
N GLY A 161 -23.27 10.96 -11.87
CA GLY A 161 -22.51 10.80 -10.64
C GLY A 161 -21.02 10.64 -10.95
N PHE A 162 -20.17 11.28 -10.16
CA PHE A 162 -18.73 11.16 -10.22
C PHE A 162 -18.17 10.99 -8.82
N ILE A 163 -17.31 9.99 -8.63
CA ILE A 163 -16.56 9.77 -7.39
C ILE A 163 -15.09 9.71 -7.75
N LEU A 164 -14.25 10.37 -6.95
CA LEU A 164 -12.80 10.32 -7.04
C LEU A 164 -12.21 10.25 -5.63
N ALA A 165 -11.29 9.34 -5.41
CA ALA A 165 -10.68 9.12 -4.11
C ALA A 165 -9.20 8.78 -4.25
N ASP A 166 -8.41 9.22 -3.28
CA ASP A 166 -7.00 8.83 -3.14
C ASP A 166 -6.65 8.66 -1.67
N ALA A 167 -5.78 7.70 -1.39
CA ALA A 167 -5.33 7.39 -0.04
C ALA A 167 -3.84 7.01 -0.04
N LYS A 168 -3.13 7.49 0.98
CA LYS A 168 -1.73 7.18 1.24
C LYS A 168 -1.60 6.47 2.56
N THR A 169 -0.63 5.56 2.63
CA THR A 169 -0.38 4.75 3.81
C THR A 169 1.05 4.92 4.26
N GLU A 170 1.32 4.72 5.54
CA GLU A 170 2.67 4.85 6.10
C GLU A 170 2.83 3.91 7.29
N ILE A 171 3.93 3.16 7.32
CA ILE A 171 4.36 2.43 8.50
C ILE A 171 5.24 3.36 9.31
N ALA A 172 4.62 4.06 10.26
CA ALA A 172 5.26 5.13 11.02
C ALA A 172 6.28 4.65 12.05
N SER A 173 6.11 3.43 12.56
CA SER A 173 7.09 2.80 13.44
C SER A 173 6.98 1.29 13.38
N TYR A 174 8.11 0.59 13.48
CA TYR A 174 8.17 -0.85 13.62
C TYR A 174 9.37 -1.25 14.51
N GLU A 175 9.12 -1.98 15.60
CA GLU A 175 10.17 -2.33 16.57
C GLU A 175 11.13 -3.44 16.10
N GLY A 176 10.94 -4.01 14.90
CA GLY A 176 11.84 -5.01 14.34
C GLY A 176 12.83 -4.43 13.34
N ALA A 177 13.98 -5.10 13.17
CA ALA A 177 14.91 -4.77 12.09
C ALA A 177 14.39 -5.34 10.76
N ILE A 178 14.06 -4.48 9.80
CA ILE A 178 13.81 -4.89 8.42
C ILE A 178 14.86 -4.28 7.52
N SER A 179 15.66 -5.13 6.89
CA SER A 179 16.47 -4.72 5.76
C SER A 179 15.58 -4.67 4.51
N LYS A 180 15.46 -3.49 3.91
CA LYS A 180 14.87 -3.32 2.58
C LYS A 180 15.63 -4.19 1.56
N LYS A 181 14.91 -4.76 0.61
CA LYS A 181 15.47 -5.55 -0.51
C LYS A 181 14.92 -5.04 -1.84
N ALA A 182 15.55 -5.40 -2.94
CA ALA A 182 14.98 -5.14 -4.26
C ALA A 182 13.62 -5.84 -4.43
N GLY A 183 12.65 -5.16 -5.04
CA GLY A 183 11.28 -5.61 -5.22
C GLY A 183 10.33 -5.05 -4.16
N VAL A 184 9.20 -5.72 -4.00
CA VAL A 184 8.14 -5.32 -3.07
C VAL A 184 8.55 -5.68 -1.64
N ASN A 185 8.53 -4.67 -0.77
CA ASN A 185 8.79 -4.80 0.66
C ASN A 185 7.50 -4.54 1.41
N LYS A 186 7.00 -5.57 2.10
CA LYS A 186 5.76 -5.48 2.86
C LYS A 186 5.83 -4.35 3.88
N ILE A 187 6.91 -4.30 4.65
CA ILE A 187 7.09 -3.36 5.76
C ILE A 187 8.44 -2.67 5.60
N VAL A 188 8.44 -1.34 5.50
CA VAL A 188 9.62 -0.49 5.62
C VAL A 188 9.20 0.74 6.41
N GLU A 189 9.88 1.01 7.53
CA GLU A 189 9.55 2.17 8.38
C GLU A 189 9.70 3.47 7.59
N GLY A 190 8.72 4.37 7.72
CA GLY A 190 8.66 5.66 7.02
C GLY A 190 8.07 5.59 5.61
N TYR A 191 7.69 4.40 5.12
CA TYR A 191 7.15 4.21 3.78
C TYR A 191 5.78 3.52 3.78
N PRO A 192 5.03 3.58 2.67
CA PRO A 192 3.77 2.86 2.54
C PRO A 192 3.94 1.34 2.67
N MET A 193 2.86 0.69 3.11
CA MET A 193 2.78 -0.77 3.10
C MET A 193 2.95 -1.28 1.66
N ASN A 194 3.70 -2.35 1.48
CA ASN A 194 4.05 -2.87 0.15
C ASN A 194 4.81 -1.87 -0.75
N SER A 195 5.71 -1.08 -0.15
CA SER A 195 6.64 -0.22 -0.89
C SER A 195 7.52 -1.00 -1.87
N LEU A 196 7.65 -0.48 -3.09
CA LEU A 196 8.50 -1.01 -4.16
C LEU A 196 9.85 -0.29 -4.17
N TRP A 197 10.91 -1.08 -4.07
CA TRP A 197 12.29 -0.61 -4.08
C TRP A 197 13.03 -1.21 -5.26
N VAL A 198 13.65 -0.37 -6.08
CA VAL A 198 14.37 -0.83 -7.28
C VAL A 198 15.73 -0.14 -7.35
N TYR A 199 16.66 -0.76 -8.08
CA TYR A 199 17.91 -0.10 -8.43
C TYR A 199 17.62 0.94 -9.50
N LYS A 200 18.15 2.16 -9.35
CA LYS A 200 18.05 3.16 -10.40
C LYS A 200 18.89 2.71 -11.59
N THR A 201 18.31 2.85 -12.78
CA THR A 201 18.97 2.55 -14.04
C THR A 201 18.96 3.79 -14.91
N ASP A 202 19.96 3.94 -15.75
CA ASP A 202 20.09 5.06 -16.70
C ASP A 202 20.20 4.54 -18.14
N GLY A 203 19.42 3.50 -18.42
CA GLY A 203 19.29 2.88 -19.74
C GLY A 203 20.12 1.61 -19.91
N LEU A 204 20.36 1.27 -21.17
CA LEU A 204 21.20 0.15 -21.56
C LEU A 204 22.54 0.67 -22.07
N PHE A 205 23.61 -0.08 -21.83
CA PHE A 205 24.90 0.18 -22.46
C PHE A 205 24.77 0.10 -23.98
N GLN A 206 25.11 1.15 -24.71
CA GLN A 206 24.95 1.16 -26.18
C GLN A 206 26.13 0.49 -26.90
N ASN A 207 27.32 0.53 -26.31
CA ASN A 207 28.55 0.05 -26.92
C ASN A 207 29.57 -0.36 -25.84
N GLN A 208 30.64 -1.03 -26.27
CA GLN A 208 31.66 -1.56 -25.37
C GLN A 208 32.41 -0.44 -24.62
N SER A 209 32.59 0.74 -25.23
CA SER A 209 33.25 1.86 -24.58
C SER A 209 32.50 2.35 -23.35
N GLU A 210 31.16 2.30 -23.35
CA GLU A 210 30.36 2.64 -22.17
C GLU A 210 30.49 1.59 -21.06
N VAL A 211 30.57 0.31 -21.42
CA VAL A 211 30.78 -0.79 -20.47
C VAL A 211 32.15 -0.65 -19.80
N ASP A 212 33.19 -0.42 -20.59
CA ASP A 212 34.56 -0.28 -20.09
C ASP A 212 34.70 0.97 -19.21
N ALA A 213 34.09 2.09 -19.62
CA ALA A 213 34.03 3.30 -18.81
C ALA A 213 33.31 3.06 -17.48
N TYR A 214 32.21 2.31 -17.48
CA TYR A 214 31.48 1.97 -16.27
C TYR A 214 32.31 1.10 -15.31
N TYR A 215 32.95 0.05 -15.81
CA TYR A 215 33.86 -0.75 -14.98
C TYR A 215 35.03 0.08 -14.43
N SER A 216 35.55 1.05 -15.18
CA SER A 216 36.63 1.91 -14.70
C SER A 216 36.22 2.84 -13.55
N GLN A 217 34.93 3.15 -13.43
CA GLN A 217 34.38 4.01 -12.38
C GLN A 217 33.99 3.23 -11.12
N MET A 218 33.73 1.94 -11.26
CA MET A 218 33.23 1.07 -10.19
C MET A 218 34.34 0.21 -9.57
N THR A 219 34.19 -0.19 -8.31
CA THR A 219 35.19 -1.04 -7.62
C THR A 219 34.73 -2.49 -7.47
N GLY A 220 33.45 -2.75 -7.18
CA GLY A 220 32.94 -4.11 -7.05
C GLY A 220 33.46 -4.88 -5.84
N ASN A 221 33.94 -4.18 -4.80
CA ASN A 221 34.73 -4.77 -3.71
C ASN A 221 33.95 -4.88 -2.39
N VAL A 222 32.81 -4.20 -2.26
CA VAL A 222 31.97 -4.29 -1.07
C VAL A 222 31.17 -5.60 -1.05
N SER A 223 31.10 -6.25 0.12
CA SER A 223 30.29 -7.45 0.31
C SER A 223 28.82 -7.15 0.07
N GLY A 224 28.16 -7.95 -0.77
CA GLY A 224 26.78 -7.71 -1.20
C GLY A 224 26.65 -6.81 -2.43
N SER A 225 27.75 -6.29 -2.98
CA SER A 225 27.75 -5.56 -4.25
C SER A 225 27.30 -6.44 -5.41
N LYS A 226 26.35 -5.96 -6.20
CA LYS A 226 25.85 -6.61 -7.43
C LYS A 226 26.91 -6.71 -8.51
N LEU A 227 28.00 -5.95 -8.43
CA LEU A 227 29.11 -6.02 -9.38
C LEU A 227 29.98 -7.26 -9.19
N THR A 228 29.93 -7.89 -8.01
CA THR A 228 30.71 -9.10 -7.71
C THR A 228 30.33 -10.30 -8.59
N SER A 229 29.08 -10.36 -9.07
CA SER A 229 28.57 -11.41 -9.96
C SER A 229 28.75 -11.12 -11.44
N VAL A 230 29.11 -9.89 -11.81
CA VAL A 230 29.26 -9.43 -13.19
C VAL A 230 30.63 -8.79 -13.40
N LYS A 231 31.71 -9.43 -12.93
CA LYS A 231 33.05 -8.85 -13.05
C LYS A 231 33.53 -8.83 -14.50
N GLN A 232 34.28 -7.78 -14.87
CA GLN A 232 34.89 -7.68 -16.20
C GLN A 232 35.80 -8.89 -16.48
N GLY A 233 35.68 -9.48 -17.68
CA GLY A 233 36.46 -10.66 -18.07
C GLY A 233 35.91 -12.00 -17.58
N THR A 234 34.69 -12.03 -17.01
CA THR A 234 33.95 -13.26 -16.69
C THR A 234 32.82 -13.51 -17.68
N ASP A 235 32.29 -14.73 -17.73
CA ASP A 235 31.18 -15.09 -18.63
C ASP A 235 29.90 -14.28 -18.37
N ASN A 236 29.75 -13.71 -17.17
CA ASN A 236 28.63 -12.87 -16.77
C ASN A 236 28.96 -11.37 -16.81
N ALA A 237 30.05 -10.96 -17.47
CA ALA A 237 30.40 -9.55 -17.58
C ALA A 237 29.27 -8.76 -18.29
N LEU A 238 29.12 -7.50 -17.90
CA LEU A 238 28.25 -6.55 -18.57
C LEU A 238 28.71 -6.41 -20.02
N THR A 239 27.76 -6.38 -20.94
CA THR A 239 27.97 -6.24 -22.38
C THR A 239 27.05 -5.15 -22.93
N PRO A 240 27.27 -4.64 -24.16
CA PRO A 240 26.30 -3.79 -24.83
C PRO A 240 24.91 -4.44 -24.82
N GLY A 241 23.89 -3.68 -24.42
CA GLY A 241 22.53 -4.16 -24.16
C GLY A 241 22.25 -4.54 -22.69
N SER A 242 23.28 -4.69 -21.85
CA SER A 242 23.09 -4.85 -20.40
C SER A 242 22.52 -3.58 -19.78
N VAL A 243 21.74 -3.74 -18.71
CA VAL A 243 21.16 -2.62 -17.95
C VAL A 243 22.27 -1.93 -17.14
N ARG A 244 22.39 -0.61 -17.30
CA ARG A 244 23.31 0.21 -16.52
C ARG A 244 22.63 0.62 -15.21
N ARG A 245 23.25 0.26 -14.08
CA ARG A 245 22.78 0.63 -12.73
C ARG A 245 23.51 1.88 -12.27
N VAL A 246 22.83 2.74 -11.55
CA VAL A 246 23.38 3.98 -11.04
C VAL A 246 23.78 3.79 -9.59
N ASP A 247 25.02 4.09 -9.26
CA ASP A 247 25.50 4.29 -7.89
C ASP A 247 24.89 5.61 -7.37
N LEU A 248 24.08 5.51 -6.32
CA LEU A 248 23.37 6.65 -5.73
C LEU A 248 24.12 7.27 -4.55
N ASN A 249 24.97 6.50 -3.87
CA ASN A 249 25.66 6.96 -2.65
C ASN A 249 27.12 7.38 -2.92
N GLY A 250 27.64 7.13 -4.12
CA GLY A 250 28.99 7.50 -4.57
C GLY A 250 30.10 6.59 -4.05
N ASP A 251 29.78 5.42 -3.50
CA ASP A 251 30.75 4.47 -2.96
C ASP A 251 31.41 3.58 -4.02
N LYS A 252 31.02 3.74 -5.29
CA LYS A 252 31.49 3.01 -6.47
C LYS A 252 31.17 1.52 -6.42
N ASP A 253 30.15 1.14 -5.67
CA ASP A 253 29.57 -0.18 -5.62
C ASP A 253 28.06 -0.09 -5.90
N ILE A 254 27.43 -1.25 -6.13
CA ILE A 254 25.97 -1.30 -6.34
C ILE A 254 25.40 -2.23 -5.27
N THR A 255 24.90 -1.66 -4.18
CA THR A 255 24.48 -2.35 -2.96
C THR A 255 23.02 -2.06 -2.61
N ILE A 256 22.55 -2.57 -1.47
CA ILE A 256 21.19 -2.29 -0.99
C ILE A 256 20.95 -0.79 -0.71
N ASP A 257 22.02 -0.03 -0.53
CA ASP A 257 21.95 1.41 -0.25
C ASP A 257 21.61 2.22 -1.51
N ASP A 258 21.85 1.63 -2.70
CA ASP A 258 21.46 2.18 -4.01
C ASP A 258 20.00 1.86 -4.41
N LEU A 259 19.26 1.20 -3.53
CA LEU A 259 17.82 1.03 -3.70
C LEU A 259 17.11 2.36 -3.41
N TYR A 260 16.34 2.82 -4.39
CA TYR A 260 15.44 3.94 -4.22
C TYR A 260 13.98 3.46 -4.18
N TYR A 261 13.16 4.24 -3.48
CA TYR A 261 11.73 4.05 -3.42
C TYR A 261 11.10 4.50 -4.75
N PHE A 262 10.50 3.55 -5.48
CA PHE A 262 9.83 3.84 -6.75
C PHE A 262 8.37 4.26 -6.55
N GLY A 263 7.71 3.67 -5.56
CA GLY A 263 6.29 3.85 -5.27
C GLY A 263 5.77 2.68 -4.46
N ASP A 264 4.45 2.55 -4.33
CA ASP A 264 3.83 1.45 -3.59
C ASP A 264 2.73 0.78 -4.40
N MET A 265 2.27 -0.37 -3.92
CA MET A 265 1.29 -1.19 -4.62
C MET A 265 -0.16 -0.80 -4.33
N ALA A 266 -0.43 0.30 -3.60
CA ALA A 266 -1.79 0.74 -3.38
C ALA A 266 -2.36 1.38 -4.66
N PRO A 267 -3.66 1.19 -4.93
CA PRO A 267 -4.33 1.93 -5.99
C PRO A 267 -4.48 3.40 -5.58
N HIS A 268 -4.03 4.30 -6.44
CA HIS A 268 -4.13 5.74 -6.27
C HIS A 268 -5.09 6.33 -7.31
N TYR A 269 -5.79 7.40 -6.89
CA TYR A 269 -6.76 8.12 -7.72
C TYR A 269 -7.83 7.20 -8.34
N THR A 270 -8.51 6.42 -7.50
CA THR A 270 -9.63 5.58 -7.91
C THR A 270 -10.84 6.45 -8.24
N PHE A 271 -11.49 6.21 -9.37
CA PHE A 271 -12.65 6.97 -9.78
C PHE A 271 -13.81 6.09 -10.26
N GLY A 272 -15.01 6.65 -10.20
CA GLY A 272 -16.23 6.03 -10.71
C GLY A 272 -17.13 7.08 -11.36
N ILE A 273 -17.76 6.74 -12.48
CA ILE A 273 -18.74 7.57 -13.18
C ILE A 273 -20.02 6.76 -13.33
N ASN A 274 -21.14 7.31 -12.87
CA ASN A 274 -22.46 6.76 -13.09
C ASN A 274 -23.25 7.70 -14.01
N LEU A 275 -23.84 7.17 -15.06
CA LEU A 275 -24.70 7.90 -15.99
C LEU A 275 -26.09 7.29 -15.96
N GLY A 276 -27.11 8.12 -15.79
CA GLY A 276 -28.50 7.73 -15.94
C GLY A 276 -29.25 8.65 -16.90
N LEU A 277 -30.12 8.07 -17.72
CA LEU A 277 -30.99 8.78 -18.64
C LEU A 277 -32.36 8.10 -18.66
N THR A 278 -33.42 8.86 -18.49
CA THR A 278 -34.80 8.41 -18.65
C THR A 278 -35.42 9.19 -19.81
N TYR A 279 -36.03 8.46 -20.75
CA TYR A 279 -36.77 9.01 -21.87
C TYR A 279 -38.12 8.30 -22.05
N LYS A 280 -39.24 9.00 -21.81
CA LYS A 280 -40.62 8.47 -22.01
C LYS A 280 -40.88 7.09 -21.38
N GLY A 281 -40.36 6.86 -20.17
CA GLY A 281 -40.49 5.59 -19.47
C GLY A 281 -39.49 4.50 -19.89
N ILE A 282 -38.51 4.83 -20.72
CA ILE A 282 -37.34 3.98 -21.00
C ILE A 282 -36.17 4.51 -20.17
N ASP A 283 -35.53 3.63 -19.41
CA ASP A 283 -34.36 3.95 -18.60
C ASP A 283 -33.08 3.36 -19.20
N PHE A 284 -32.03 4.17 -19.18
CA PHE A 284 -30.67 3.80 -19.54
C PHE A 284 -29.74 4.12 -18.38
N SER A 285 -28.86 3.18 -18.05
CA SER A 285 -27.81 3.38 -17.04
C SER A 285 -26.48 2.82 -17.53
N ALA A 286 -25.40 3.56 -17.30
CA ALA A 286 -24.04 3.09 -17.53
C ALA A 286 -23.17 3.41 -16.31
N PHE A 287 -22.22 2.51 -16.02
CA PHE A 287 -21.26 2.70 -14.93
C PHE A 287 -19.86 2.40 -15.43
N PHE A 288 -18.93 3.30 -15.10
CA PHE A 288 -17.51 3.19 -15.39
C PHE A 288 -16.73 3.29 -14.08
N GLN A 289 -15.70 2.47 -13.93
CA GLN A 289 -14.78 2.55 -12.81
C GLN A 289 -13.35 2.42 -13.32
N GLY A 290 -12.42 3.06 -12.63
CA GLY A 290 -11.01 3.03 -12.98
C GLY A 290 -10.12 3.52 -11.85
N LEU A 291 -8.83 3.50 -12.13
CA LEU A 291 -7.77 4.06 -11.31
C LEU A 291 -6.75 4.68 -12.26
N ASP A 292 -6.10 5.77 -11.84
CA ASP A 292 -5.11 6.48 -12.66
C ASP A 292 -3.68 6.01 -12.38
N SER A 293 -3.39 5.58 -11.15
CA SER A 293 -2.04 5.15 -10.80
C SER A 293 -2.08 3.88 -9.96
N ASN A 294 -1.52 2.81 -10.52
CA ASN A 294 -1.27 1.57 -9.81
C ASN A 294 0.02 0.95 -10.31
N ILE A 295 0.93 0.64 -9.40
CA ILE A 295 2.20 -0.01 -9.74
C ILE A 295 2.01 -1.52 -9.65
N ILE A 296 2.06 -2.18 -10.81
CA ILE A 296 2.04 -3.63 -10.89
C ILE A 296 3.47 -4.14 -11.03
N PHE A 297 3.95 -4.83 -9.98
CA PHE A 297 5.21 -5.57 -10.02
C PHE A 297 4.96 -7.02 -10.43
N ALA A 298 5.32 -7.38 -11.66
CA ALA A 298 5.22 -8.75 -12.16
C ALA A 298 6.61 -9.39 -12.25
N VAL A 299 6.77 -10.55 -11.61
CA VAL A 299 7.92 -11.43 -11.85
C VAL A 299 7.49 -12.46 -12.88
N ALA A 300 7.83 -12.22 -14.16
CA ALA A 300 7.61 -13.20 -15.21
C ALA A 300 8.77 -14.19 -15.21
N LYS A 301 8.52 -15.42 -14.77
CA LYS A 301 9.49 -16.51 -14.87
C LYS A 301 9.36 -17.12 -16.28
N TRP A 302 10.20 -16.66 -17.21
CA TRP A 302 10.35 -17.32 -18.50
C TRP A 302 11.28 -18.52 -18.31
N ASP A 303 10.72 -19.73 -18.09
CA ASP A 303 11.47 -20.97 -18.25
C ASP A 303 11.67 -21.19 -19.77
N VAL A 304 12.68 -20.53 -20.34
CA VAL A 304 13.28 -20.94 -21.60
C VAL A 304 14.68 -21.43 -21.28
N LEU A 305 14.87 -22.73 -21.45
CA LEU A 305 16.11 -23.51 -21.41
C LEU A 305 17.40 -22.71 -21.67
N SER A 306 17.89 -21.96 -20.68
CA SER A 306 19.30 -21.65 -20.39
C SER A 306 19.36 -20.54 -19.35
N GLY A 307 19.84 -20.85 -18.14
CA GLY A 307 20.36 -19.87 -17.19
C GLY A 307 19.34 -18.93 -16.54
N GLN A 308 19.32 -18.91 -15.21
CA GLN A 308 18.55 -17.98 -14.40
C GLN A 308 18.72 -16.52 -14.87
N ASP A 309 17.62 -15.90 -15.31
CA ASP A 309 17.27 -14.53 -14.91
C ASP A 309 15.78 -14.26 -15.20
N GLY A 310 15.03 -14.00 -14.13
CA GLY A 310 13.64 -13.56 -14.25
C GLY A 310 13.61 -12.13 -14.78
N GLN A 311 12.93 -11.89 -15.89
CA GLN A 311 12.70 -10.53 -16.35
C GLN A 311 11.60 -9.88 -15.51
N ILE A 312 11.94 -8.70 -14.96
CA ILE A 312 11.02 -7.83 -14.25
C ILE A 312 10.29 -7.01 -15.31
N GLN A 313 8.99 -7.24 -15.48
CA GLN A 313 8.15 -6.35 -16.26
C GLN A 313 7.42 -5.41 -15.29
N MET A 314 7.72 -4.12 -15.42
CA MET A 314 7.01 -3.05 -14.72
C MET A 314 5.97 -2.49 -15.69
N VAL A 315 4.70 -2.62 -15.34
CA VAL A 315 3.61 -1.97 -16.07
C VAL A 315 3.07 -0.88 -15.15
N THR A 316 3.30 0.36 -15.55
CA THR A 316 2.54 1.52 -15.06
C THR A 316 1.38 1.71 -16.01
N SER A 317 0.14 1.57 -15.52
CA SER A 317 -1.06 2.04 -16.25
C SER A 317 -1.23 3.52 -16.02
#